data_AF-A0A2E6QWY8-F1
#
_entry.id   AF-A0A2E6QWY8-F1
#
_cell.length_a   1.000
_cell.length_b   1.000
_cell.length_c   1.000
_cell.angle_alpha   90.00
_cell.angle_beta   90.00
_cell.angle_gamma   90.00
#
_symmetry.space_group_name_H-M   'P 1'
#
loop_
_entity.id
_entity.type
_entity.pdbx_description
1 polymer ?
#
loop_
_entity_poly.entity_id
_entity_poly.type
_entity_poly.pdbx_seq_one_letter_code
_entity_poly.pdbx_strand_id
1 'polypeptide(L)'
;MPISQNFKNNRTPSKNRLLKRNSSGIVGQNEGSRYDTAKINYTALGWGNDHGSITMGQIHKDSDVTSAVMLNAKDGLHQFSLDNDSVRRGWTTSTSTGKFQVKCGKYPWIEKAADKEGLDSCFIEAEHGNIIIKASNGKIRLEATDIELVAKGEKTDRGNIKLTASENIIMESKKHLVTAKNFYQMSTPQTMEIIANGVLKLYGKTIRGVTDAVDKKDSKVGGRQFQQRVKEGQ
;
A
#
# COMPACT_ATOMS: atom_id res chain seq x y z
N MET A 1 38.36 26.68 -11.95
CA MET A 1 37.09 27.44 -11.93
C MET A 1 36.59 27.53 -13.37
N PRO A 2 35.50 26.84 -13.76
CA PRO A 2 34.90 27.04 -15.07
C PRO A 2 33.81 28.10 -14.99
N ILE A 3 33.84 29.00 -15.97
CA ILE A 3 33.02 30.19 -16.13
C ILE A 3 31.64 29.77 -16.65
N SER A 4 30.57 30.27 -16.02
CA SER A 4 29.19 30.01 -16.44
C SER A 4 28.87 30.78 -17.74
N GLN A 5 28.33 30.06 -18.73
CA GLN A 5 27.76 30.67 -19.93
C GLN A 5 26.30 31.05 -19.64
N ASN A 6 26.05 32.36 -19.58
CA ASN A 6 24.71 32.94 -19.54
C ASN A 6 24.00 32.70 -20.88
N PHE A 7 23.02 31.80 -20.91
CA PHE A 7 22.05 31.74 -21.99
C PHE A 7 21.11 32.95 -21.88
N LYS A 8 21.33 33.95 -22.74
CA LYS A 8 20.41 35.09 -22.90
C LYS A 8 19.09 34.60 -23.50
N ASN A 9 18.04 34.53 -22.68
CA ASN A 9 16.67 34.30 -23.14
C ASN A 9 16.18 35.50 -23.97
N ASN A 10 16.41 35.47 -25.28
CA ASN A 10 15.79 36.37 -26.24
C ASN A 10 14.31 35.97 -26.46
N ARG A 11 13.42 36.52 -25.63
CA ARG A 11 12.00 36.67 -25.98
C ARG A 11 11.59 38.12 -25.73
N THR A 12 11.99 39.01 -26.64
CA THR A 12 11.37 40.33 -26.77
C THR A 12 9.99 40.17 -27.40
N PRO A 13 8.91 40.72 -26.81
CA PRO A 13 7.59 40.70 -27.44
C PRO A 13 7.57 41.67 -28.63
N SER A 14 7.30 41.16 -29.83
CA SER A 14 7.22 41.96 -31.05
C SER A 14 5.95 42.83 -31.04
N LYS A 15 6.03 44.03 -30.45
CA LYS A 15 5.12 45.13 -30.75
C LYS A 15 5.61 45.85 -31.99
N ASN A 16 4.97 45.59 -33.13
CA ASN A 16 4.67 46.55 -34.21
C ASN A 16 4.44 45.82 -35.54
N ARG A 17 3.17 45.61 -35.90
CA ARG A 17 2.78 45.59 -37.31
C ARG A 17 1.50 46.40 -37.48
N LEU A 18 1.70 47.66 -37.81
CA LEU A 18 0.67 48.58 -38.27
C LEU A 18 0.02 48.03 -39.55
N LEU A 19 -1.27 47.71 -39.50
CA LEU A 19 -2.16 47.76 -40.67
C LEU A 19 -3.46 48.48 -40.28
N LYS A 20 -3.92 49.33 -41.19
CA LYS A 20 -4.87 50.45 -41.00
C LYS A 20 -6.35 50.05 -41.00
N ARG A 21 -7.10 50.71 -40.11
CA ARG A 21 -8.42 51.40 -40.19
C ARG A 21 -9.62 50.86 -41.02
N ASN A 22 -10.79 51.05 -40.38
CA ASN A 22 -12.21 51.05 -40.81
C ASN A 22 -12.86 49.65 -40.85
N SER A 23 -14.06 49.38 -40.29
CA SER A 23 -15.23 50.22 -40.02
C SER A 23 -16.20 49.56 -39.01
N SER A 24 -16.90 50.40 -38.24
CA SER A 24 -18.29 50.25 -37.76
C SER A 24 -18.75 48.98 -37.02
N GLY A 25 -19.04 49.14 -35.72
CA GLY A 25 -20.22 48.56 -35.06
C GLY A 25 -20.12 47.12 -34.55
N ILE A 26 -20.04 46.97 -33.22
CA ILE A 26 -20.92 46.18 -32.34
C ILE A 26 -20.13 45.86 -31.05
N VAL A 27 -20.67 46.37 -29.95
CA VAL A 27 -20.22 46.11 -28.58
C VAL A 27 -20.76 44.75 -28.14
N GLY A 28 -19.89 43.93 -27.56
CA GLY A 28 -20.28 42.87 -26.64
C GLY A 28 -20.23 41.45 -27.21
N GLN A 29 -19.11 40.77 -26.95
CA GLN A 29 -19.08 39.52 -26.20
C GLN A 29 -17.62 39.28 -25.78
N ASN A 30 -17.38 39.24 -24.47
CA ASN A 30 -16.12 38.79 -23.90
C ASN A 30 -15.91 37.34 -24.31
N GLU A 31 -15.13 37.10 -25.35
CA GLU A 31 -14.46 35.81 -25.53
C GLU A 31 -13.40 35.71 -24.42
N GLY A 32 -13.78 35.07 -23.32
CA GLY A 32 -12.85 34.67 -22.28
C GLY A 32 -11.69 33.93 -22.95
N SER A 33 -10.49 34.50 -22.83
CA SER A 33 -9.25 33.86 -23.22
C SER A 33 -9.24 32.44 -22.64
N ARG A 34 -9.07 31.43 -23.50
CA ARG A 34 -9.00 30.00 -23.13
C ARG A 34 -7.84 29.65 -22.17
N TYR A 35 -7.13 30.66 -21.66
CA TYR A 35 -5.95 30.55 -20.80
C TYR A 35 -6.16 31.08 -19.38
N ASP A 36 -7.37 31.52 -19.01
CA ASP A 36 -7.61 32.21 -17.72
C ASP A 36 -7.74 31.26 -16.50
N THR A 37 -7.72 29.94 -16.72
CA THR A 37 -7.80 28.92 -15.65
C THR A 37 -6.49 28.15 -15.42
N ALA A 38 -5.46 28.36 -16.25
CA ALA A 38 -4.18 27.66 -16.08
C ALA A 38 -3.38 28.33 -14.96
N LYS A 39 -2.92 27.55 -13.97
CA LYS A 39 -2.02 28.06 -12.94
C LYS A 39 -0.73 28.56 -13.60
N ILE A 40 -0.20 29.67 -13.09
CA ILE A 40 1.08 30.23 -13.55
C ILE A 40 1.98 30.41 -12.33
N ASN A 41 3.23 29.97 -12.44
CA ASN A 41 4.25 30.21 -11.43
C ASN A 41 5.43 30.96 -12.06
N TYR A 42 5.66 32.18 -11.59
CA TYR A 42 6.68 33.09 -12.11
C TYR A 42 8.05 32.92 -11.45
N THR A 43 8.12 32.17 -10.35
CA THR A 43 9.36 31.95 -9.58
C THR A 43 9.87 30.51 -9.69
N ALA A 44 9.32 29.73 -10.63
CA ALA A 44 9.77 28.37 -10.85
C ALA A 44 11.26 28.33 -11.27
N LEU A 45 12.02 27.45 -10.65
CA LEU A 45 13.44 27.23 -10.91
C LEU A 45 13.65 25.79 -11.35
N GLY A 46 14.56 25.56 -12.29
CA GLY A 46 14.83 24.21 -12.78
C GLY A 46 16.28 24.04 -13.20
N TRP A 47 16.85 22.90 -12.84
CA TRP A 47 18.19 22.48 -13.25
C TRP A 47 18.11 21.05 -13.77
N GLY A 48 18.77 20.77 -14.90
CA GLY A 48 18.73 19.43 -15.49
C GLY A 48 19.74 19.25 -16.62
N ASN A 49 19.85 18.01 -17.07
CA ASN A 49 20.65 17.58 -18.21
C ASN A 49 19.91 16.47 -18.98
N ASP A 50 20.59 15.81 -19.92
CA ASP A 50 20.01 14.75 -20.75
C ASP A 50 19.54 13.50 -19.97
N HIS A 51 19.89 13.38 -18.68
CA HIS A 51 19.60 12.22 -17.84
C HIS A 51 18.49 12.48 -16.80
N GLY A 52 18.22 13.74 -16.47
CA GLY A 52 17.18 14.10 -15.53
C GLY A 52 17.15 15.57 -15.18
N SER A 53 16.13 15.95 -14.40
CA SER A 53 15.93 17.32 -13.94
C SER A 53 15.40 17.36 -12.52
N ILE A 54 15.72 18.47 -11.85
CA ILE A 54 15.16 18.89 -10.57
C ILE A 54 14.49 20.22 -10.81
N THR A 55 13.22 20.33 -10.50
CA THR A 55 12.47 21.57 -10.65
C THR A 55 11.72 21.93 -9.38
N MET A 56 11.66 23.22 -9.09
CA MET A 56 11.02 23.80 -7.94
C MET A 56 9.90 24.73 -8.40
N GLY A 57 8.72 24.59 -7.80
CA GLY A 57 7.55 25.38 -8.20
C GLY A 57 7.05 25.07 -9.62
N GLN A 58 7.46 23.94 -10.21
CA GLN A 58 6.95 23.53 -11.51
C GLN A 58 5.49 23.12 -11.38
N ILE A 59 4.70 23.54 -12.36
CA ILE A 59 3.31 23.12 -12.48
C ILE A 59 3.29 21.78 -13.21
N HIS A 60 2.56 20.82 -12.67
CA HIS A 60 2.36 19.51 -13.29
C HIS A 60 1.81 19.68 -14.70
N LYS A 61 2.07 18.71 -15.60
CA LYS A 61 1.68 18.81 -17.02
C LYS A 61 0.19 19.08 -17.21
N ASP A 62 -0.63 18.54 -16.32
CA ASP A 62 -2.09 18.71 -16.32
C ASP A 62 -2.53 20.10 -15.81
N SER A 63 -1.59 20.98 -15.45
CA SER A 63 -1.81 22.36 -14.98
C SER A 63 -2.60 22.51 -13.68
N ASP A 64 -2.91 21.40 -13.01
CA ASP A 64 -3.80 21.38 -11.83
C ASP A 64 -3.06 21.55 -10.49
N VAL A 65 -1.82 21.09 -10.41
CA VAL A 65 -1.03 20.98 -9.18
C VAL A 65 0.34 21.63 -9.38
N THR A 66 0.78 22.40 -8.39
CA THR A 66 2.14 22.94 -8.32
C THR A 66 2.97 22.07 -7.39
N SER A 67 4.03 21.46 -7.90
CA SER A 67 5.00 20.72 -7.09
C SER A 67 6.01 21.69 -6.49
N ALA A 68 6.22 21.61 -5.18
CA ALA A 68 7.26 22.35 -4.49
C ALA A 68 8.64 21.92 -4.98
N VAL A 69 8.88 20.60 -5.05
CA VAL A 69 10.08 19.98 -5.62
C VAL A 69 9.65 18.76 -6.45
N MET A 70 10.21 18.64 -7.65
CA MET A 70 10.01 17.50 -8.54
C MET A 70 11.36 17.04 -9.07
N LEU A 71 11.66 15.76 -8.89
CA LEU A 71 12.82 15.06 -9.43
C LEU A 71 12.34 14.13 -10.53
N ASN A 72 12.81 14.32 -11.76
CA ASN A 72 12.42 13.51 -12.91
C ASN A 72 13.64 12.86 -13.55
N ALA A 73 13.55 11.57 -13.82
CA ALA A 73 14.49 10.91 -14.74
C ALA A 73 14.10 11.18 -16.20
N LYS A 74 15.03 10.88 -17.12
CA LYS A 74 14.83 11.01 -18.58
C LYS A 74 13.53 10.38 -19.11
N ASP A 75 13.09 9.28 -18.50
CA ASP A 75 11.94 8.47 -18.97
C ASP A 75 10.57 9.05 -18.54
N GLY A 76 10.54 10.07 -17.67
CA GLY A 76 9.30 10.71 -17.18
C GLY A 76 8.41 9.84 -16.29
N LEU A 77 8.60 8.51 -16.29
CA LEU A 77 7.87 7.55 -15.44
C LEU A 77 8.56 7.30 -14.09
N HIS A 78 9.84 7.67 -13.96
CA HIS A 78 10.57 7.62 -12.71
C HIS A 78 10.66 9.04 -12.16
N GLN A 79 9.87 9.30 -11.11
CA GLN A 79 9.74 10.62 -10.51
C GLN A 79 9.60 10.55 -8.99
N PHE A 80 10.05 11.60 -8.34
CA PHE A 80 9.78 11.87 -6.92
C PHE A 80 9.28 13.32 -6.80
N SER A 81 8.05 13.51 -6.32
CA SER A 81 7.43 14.84 -6.21
C SER A 81 6.88 15.12 -4.82
N LEU A 82 7.00 16.39 -4.41
CA LEU A 82 6.43 16.98 -3.21
C LEU A 82 5.43 18.04 -3.64
N ASP A 83 4.14 17.75 -3.52
CA ASP A 83 3.07 18.60 -4.05
C ASP A 83 2.55 19.57 -2.97
N ASN A 84 2.43 20.85 -3.32
CA ASN A 84 2.13 21.90 -2.33
C ASN A 84 0.66 22.38 -2.35
N ASP A 85 -0.07 22.10 -3.43
CA ASP A 85 -1.33 22.79 -3.70
C ASP A 85 -2.40 21.87 -4.29
N SER A 86 -3.64 22.37 -4.29
CA SER A 86 -4.84 21.74 -4.87
C SER A 86 -5.22 20.43 -4.18
N VAL A 87 -5.84 19.52 -4.95
CA VAL A 87 -6.31 18.20 -4.50
C VAL A 87 -5.18 17.31 -3.97
N ARG A 88 -3.91 17.60 -4.32
CA ARG A 88 -2.71 16.85 -3.89
C ARG A 88 -1.87 17.60 -2.86
N ARG A 89 -2.46 18.54 -2.13
CA ARG A 89 -1.73 19.33 -1.14
C ARG A 89 -1.09 18.43 -0.06
N GLY A 90 0.22 18.54 0.09
CA GLY A 90 1.01 17.75 1.05
C GLY A 90 1.30 16.33 0.59
N TRP A 91 1.02 15.97 -0.66
CA TRP A 91 1.31 14.63 -1.17
C TRP A 91 2.78 14.49 -1.48
N THR A 92 3.33 13.34 -1.06
CA THR A 92 4.62 12.86 -1.53
C THR A 92 4.37 11.69 -2.46
N THR A 93 4.82 11.78 -3.70
CA THR A 93 4.69 10.71 -4.68
C THR A 93 6.06 10.21 -5.08
N SER A 94 6.29 8.90 -4.94
CA SER A 94 7.46 8.22 -5.48
C SER A 94 6.97 7.22 -6.52
N THR A 95 7.24 7.48 -7.79
CA THR A 95 6.92 6.57 -8.90
C THR A 95 8.22 6.01 -9.46
N SER A 96 8.35 4.69 -9.50
CA SER A 96 9.52 4.00 -10.06
C SER A 96 9.04 2.94 -11.05
N THR A 97 9.63 2.92 -12.25
CA THR A 97 9.30 1.93 -13.30
C THR A 97 9.79 0.53 -12.98
N GLY A 98 10.90 0.45 -12.25
CA GLY A 98 11.54 -0.80 -11.85
C GLY A 98 11.38 -1.08 -10.36
N LYS A 99 12.47 -1.51 -9.74
CA LYS A 99 12.50 -1.90 -8.33
C LYS A 99 12.55 -0.69 -7.41
N PHE A 100 11.57 -0.55 -6.54
CA PHE A 100 11.65 0.36 -5.39
C PHE A 100 12.30 -0.38 -4.21
N GLN A 101 13.40 0.13 -3.67
CA GLN A 101 14.09 -0.46 -2.52
C GLN A 101 14.37 0.58 -1.45
N VAL A 102 13.87 0.31 -0.24
CA VAL A 102 14.24 1.07 0.95
C VAL A 102 15.10 0.16 1.82
N LYS A 103 16.38 0.53 1.98
CA LYS A 103 17.32 -0.12 2.90
C LYS A 103 17.75 0.90 3.93
N CYS A 104 17.50 0.61 5.20
CA CYS A 104 17.78 1.48 6.33
C CYS A 104 18.42 0.67 7.46
N GLY A 105 18.97 1.32 8.49
CA GLY A 105 19.57 0.64 9.65
C GLY A 105 21.00 0.12 9.47
N LYS A 106 21.70 0.51 8.38
CA LYS A 106 23.12 0.16 8.22
C LYS A 106 23.98 1.18 8.98
N TYR A 107 24.32 0.86 10.23
CA TYR A 107 25.20 1.66 11.07
C TYR A 107 26.63 1.09 11.06
N PRO A 108 27.55 1.60 10.20
CA PRO A 108 28.93 1.14 10.17
C PRO A 108 29.77 1.60 11.38
N TRP A 109 29.33 2.64 12.10
CA TRP A 109 30.04 3.20 13.27
C TRP A 109 29.62 2.58 14.62
N ILE A 110 28.60 1.73 14.63
CA ILE A 110 28.22 0.96 15.82
C ILE A 110 28.88 -0.41 15.68
N GLU A 111 29.74 -0.80 16.61
CA GLU A 111 30.51 -2.04 16.49
C GLU A 111 29.78 -3.25 17.11
N LYS A 112 29.04 -3.02 18.20
CA LYS A 112 28.29 -4.08 18.90
C LYS A 112 26.97 -4.38 18.21
N ALA A 113 26.72 -5.65 17.95
CA ALA A 113 25.48 -6.11 17.31
C ALA A 113 24.24 -5.88 18.18
N ALA A 114 24.34 -6.14 19.50
CA ALA A 114 23.24 -5.95 20.44
C ALA A 114 22.73 -4.49 20.49
N ASP A 115 23.65 -3.53 20.40
CA ASP A 115 23.29 -2.10 20.41
C ASP A 115 22.59 -1.67 19.11
N LYS A 116 22.69 -2.46 18.03
CA LYS A 116 21.96 -2.22 16.78
C LYS A 116 20.55 -2.80 16.79
N GLU A 117 20.37 -3.94 17.46
CA GLU A 117 19.08 -4.65 17.51
C GLU A 117 18.01 -3.85 18.28
N GLY A 118 18.42 -3.02 19.25
CA GLY A 118 17.51 -2.15 19.99
C GLY A 118 17.12 -0.83 19.30
N LEU A 119 17.59 -0.57 18.08
CA LEU A 119 17.33 0.69 17.36
C LEU A 119 16.26 0.53 16.29
N ASP A 120 15.24 1.39 16.34
CA ASP A 120 14.22 1.49 15.30
C ASP A 120 14.82 2.05 14.00
N SER A 121 15.11 1.16 13.06
CA SER A 121 15.75 1.52 11.79
C SER A 121 14.77 1.95 10.71
N CYS A 122 13.52 1.49 10.78
CA CYS A 122 12.44 1.82 9.85
C CYS A 122 11.14 1.97 10.62
N PHE A 123 10.44 3.09 10.42
CA PHE A 123 9.16 3.36 11.05
C PHE A 123 8.16 3.83 10.01
N ILE A 124 7.02 3.15 9.93
CA ILE A 124 5.93 3.48 9.01
C ILE A 124 4.67 3.62 9.86
N GLU A 125 4.31 4.87 10.13
CA GLU A 125 3.10 5.22 10.89
C GLU A 125 2.17 6.07 10.02
N ALA A 126 0.87 5.79 10.16
CA ALA A 126 -0.19 6.63 9.63
C ALA A 126 -1.00 7.14 10.82
N GLU A 127 -0.76 8.39 11.24
CA GLU A 127 -1.51 9.03 12.33
C GLU A 127 -3.01 9.07 12.04
N HIS A 128 -3.36 9.28 10.76
CA HIS A 128 -4.73 9.30 10.27
C HIS A 128 -4.83 8.52 8.95
N GLY A 129 -5.83 7.64 8.84
CA GLY A 129 -6.12 6.88 7.62
C GLY A 129 -5.64 5.43 7.68
N ASN A 130 -5.54 4.80 6.50
CA ASN A 130 -5.22 3.38 6.37
C ASN A 130 -3.84 3.19 5.72
N ILE A 131 -3.12 2.15 6.14
CA ILE A 131 -1.94 1.64 5.44
C ILE A 131 -2.40 0.45 4.58
N ILE A 132 -2.10 0.49 3.29
CA ILE A 132 -2.43 -0.58 2.35
C ILE A 132 -1.14 -1.17 1.78
N ILE A 133 -0.86 -2.43 2.11
CA ILE A 133 0.24 -3.21 1.51
C ILE A 133 -0.40 -4.23 0.58
N LYS A 134 -0.35 -3.97 -0.72
CA LYS A 134 -1.00 -4.81 -1.74
C LYS A 134 -0.03 -5.17 -2.86
N ALA A 135 0.04 -6.46 -3.19
CA ALA A 135 0.68 -6.96 -4.40
C ALA A 135 -0.41 -7.53 -5.32
N SER A 136 -0.72 -6.82 -6.43
CA SER A 136 -1.78 -7.26 -7.36
C SER A 136 -1.40 -8.50 -8.18
N ASN A 137 -0.11 -8.71 -8.43
CA ASN A 137 0.40 -9.89 -9.12
C ASN A 137 1.76 -10.25 -8.51
N GLY A 138 1.76 -11.07 -7.46
CA GLY A 138 2.97 -11.45 -6.75
C GLY A 138 2.69 -11.91 -5.32
N LYS A 139 3.77 -12.05 -4.55
CA LYS A 139 3.72 -12.47 -3.14
C LYS A 139 4.15 -11.34 -2.22
N ILE A 140 3.46 -11.20 -1.10
CA ILE A 140 3.94 -10.47 0.06
C ILE A 140 4.60 -11.48 1.00
N ARG A 141 5.79 -11.16 1.50
CA ARG A 141 6.56 -12.00 2.39
C ARG A 141 7.00 -11.17 3.58
N LEU A 142 6.63 -11.62 4.77
CA LEU A 142 7.01 -11.03 6.06
C LEU A 142 7.90 -12.05 6.77
N GLU A 143 9.17 -11.70 6.95
CA GLU A 143 10.19 -12.55 7.57
C GLU A 143 10.95 -11.68 8.58
N ALA A 144 10.95 -12.11 9.85
CA ALA A 144 11.66 -11.46 10.96
C ALA A 144 12.00 -12.50 12.04
N THR A 145 12.84 -12.13 13.01
CA THR A 145 13.08 -12.95 14.21
C THR A 145 11.80 -13.07 15.05
N ASP A 146 11.09 -11.95 15.20
CA ASP A 146 9.82 -11.85 15.92
C ASP A 146 8.82 -11.01 15.10
N ILE A 147 7.57 -11.45 15.05
CA ILE A 147 6.48 -10.73 14.37
C ILE A 147 5.29 -10.66 15.33
N GLU A 148 4.81 -9.44 15.59
CA GLU A 148 3.61 -9.18 16.38
C GLU A 148 2.50 -8.59 15.52
N LEU A 149 1.32 -9.23 15.54
CA LEU A 149 0.12 -8.73 14.87
C LEU A 149 -0.90 -8.35 15.94
N VAL A 150 -0.98 -7.05 16.24
CA VAL A 150 -1.81 -6.54 17.33
C VAL A 150 -2.85 -5.56 16.77
N ALA A 151 -4.12 -5.94 16.82
CA ALA A 151 -5.23 -5.05 16.51
C ALA A 151 -5.93 -4.64 17.81
N LYS A 152 -5.97 -3.34 18.08
CA LYS A 152 -6.67 -2.76 19.23
C LYS A 152 -7.81 -1.87 18.73
N GLY A 153 -8.97 -2.00 19.37
CA GLY A 153 -10.13 -1.16 19.10
C GLY A 153 -10.84 -0.88 20.42
N GLU A 154 -11.22 0.37 20.64
CA GLU A 154 -11.91 0.80 21.88
C GLU A 154 -13.39 0.41 21.91
N LYS A 155 -13.97 0.05 20.76
CA LYS A 155 -15.39 -0.28 20.59
C LYS A 155 -15.54 -1.64 19.88
N THR A 156 -16.77 -2.16 19.83
CA THR A 156 -17.12 -3.48 19.27
C THR A 156 -16.75 -3.67 17.80
N ASP A 157 -16.55 -2.58 17.05
CA ASP A 157 -16.46 -2.64 15.59
C ASP A 157 -15.02 -2.47 15.08
N ARG A 158 -14.03 -2.40 15.99
CA ARG A 158 -12.61 -2.19 15.67
C ARG A 158 -11.73 -3.22 16.38
N GLY A 159 -10.48 -3.36 15.92
CA GLY A 159 -9.53 -4.30 16.51
C GLY A 159 -9.68 -5.74 16.02
N ASN A 160 -10.15 -5.92 14.78
CA ASN A 160 -10.28 -7.25 14.18
C ASN A 160 -9.01 -7.62 13.39
N ILE A 161 -8.71 -8.92 13.37
CA ILE A 161 -7.71 -9.51 12.49
C ILE A 161 -8.45 -10.56 11.66
N LYS A 162 -8.48 -10.39 10.34
CA LYS A 162 -9.11 -11.33 9.40
C LYS A 162 -8.04 -11.98 8.53
N LEU A 163 -7.94 -13.30 8.60
CA LEU A 163 -7.10 -14.11 7.71
C LEU A 163 -8.02 -14.89 6.78
N THR A 164 -7.83 -14.73 5.48
CA THR A 164 -8.64 -15.41 4.47
C THR A 164 -7.73 -15.83 3.32
N ALA A 165 -7.78 -17.11 2.97
CA ALA A 165 -7.08 -17.67 1.83
C ALA A 165 -8.06 -18.52 1.01
N SER A 166 -7.89 -18.53 -0.31
CA SER A 166 -8.72 -19.34 -1.22
C SER A 166 -8.33 -20.81 -1.21
N GLU A 167 -7.04 -21.10 -1.01
CA GLU A 167 -6.51 -22.47 -1.02
C GLU A 167 -6.22 -22.94 0.39
N ASN A 168 -5.14 -22.45 1.01
CA ASN A 168 -4.64 -23.02 2.27
C ASN A 168 -4.17 -21.95 3.26
N ILE A 169 -4.30 -22.28 4.54
CA ILE A 169 -3.66 -21.58 5.66
C ILE A 169 -2.93 -22.64 6.49
N ILE A 170 -1.60 -22.49 6.63
CA ILE A 170 -0.74 -23.41 7.38
C ILE A 170 -0.19 -22.67 8.60
N MET A 171 -0.28 -23.29 9.78
CA MET A 171 0.22 -22.75 11.05
C MET A 171 1.10 -23.77 11.75
N GLU A 172 2.41 -23.61 11.67
CA GLU A 172 3.40 -24.49 12.28
C GLU A 172 4.17 -23.78 13.38
N SER A 173 4.18 -24.35 14.57
CA SER A 173 4.94 -23.83 15.70
C SER A 173 5.19 -24.93 16.73
N LYS A 174 6.22 -24.75 17.58
CA LYS A 174 6.45 -25.65 18.72
C LYS A 174 5.28 -25.63 19.73
N LYS A 175 4.57 -24.50 19.82
CA LYS A 175 3.45 -24.30 20.73
C LYS A 175 2.45 -23.32 20.11
N HIS A 176 1.26 -23.82 19.78
CA HIS A 176 0.16 -23.00 19.27
C HIS A 176 -0.91 -22.85 20.36
N LEU A 177 -1.15 -21.62 20.81
CA LEU A 177 -2.13 -21.30 21.86
C LEU A 177 -3.24 -20.42 21.29
N VAL A 178 -4.49 -20.87 21.42
CA VAL A 178 -5.67 -20.09 21.06
C VAL A 178 -6.50 -19.86 22.31
N THR A 179 -6.80 -18.61 22.62
CA THR A 179 -7.60 -18.24 23.80
C THR A 179 -8.62 -17.18 23.39
N ALA A 180 -9.89 -17.45 23.66
CA ALA A 180 -10.98 -16.51 23.44
C ALA A 180 -11.80 -16.35 24.74
N LYS A 181 -12.23 -15.13 25.04
CA LYS A 181 -12.97 -14.84 26.29
C LYS A 181 -14.43 -15.26 26.25
N ASN A 182 -15.12 -14.92 25.17
CA ASN A 182 -16.58 -15.12 25.07
C ASN A 182 -16.92 -16.36 24.26
N PHE A 183 -16.27 -16.54 23.11
CA PHE A 183 -16.68 -17.54 22.14
C PHE A 183 -15.51 -17.96 21.26
N TYR A 184 -15.44 -19.25 20.99
CA TYR A 184 -14.51 -19.85 20.03
C TYR A 184 -15.26 -20.92 19.24
N GLN A 185 -15.13 -20.92 17.91
CA GLN A 185 -15.78 -21.88 17.03
C GLN A 185 -14.80 -22.33 15.95
N MET A 186 -14.66 -23.64 15.81
CA MET A 186 -14.08 -24.28 14.64
C MET A 186 -15.25 -24.89 13.84
N SER A 187 -15.36 -24.58 12.55
CA SER A 187 -16.41 -25.11 11.68
C SER A 187 -15.83 -25.46 10.33
N THR A 188 -16.13 -26.66 9.84
CA THR A 188 -15.70 -27.16 8.54
C THR A 188 -16.88 -27.87 7.89
N PRO A 189 -17.09 -27.71 6.57
CA PRO A 189 -18.21 -28.33 5.87
C PRO A 189 -18.02 -29.85 5.67
N GLN A 190 -16.79 -30.34 5.60
CA GLN A 190 -16.50 -31.75 5.29
C GLN A 190 -15.91 -32.48 6.49
N THR A 191 -14.63 -32.26 6.77
CA THR A 191 -13.88 -33.02 7.77
C THR A 191 -13.09 -32.12 8.69
N MET A 192 -13.10 -32.45 9.99
CA MET A 192 -12.22 -31.90 11.02
C MET A 192 -11.52 -33.06 11.70
N GLU A 193 -10.20 -33.03 11.74
CA GLU A 193 -9.42 -34.03 12.47
C GLU A 193 -8.63 -33.35 13.60
N ILE A 194 -8.79 -33.86 14.82
CA ILE A 194 -8.03 -33.43 16.00
C ILE A 194 -7.25 -34.65 16.48
N ILE A 195 -5.95 -34.64 16.26
CA ILE A 195 -5.06 -35.77 16.56
C ILE A 195 -4.06 -35.33 17.64
N ALA A 196 -3.93 -36.12 18.70
CA ALA A 196 -2.94 -35.91 19.75
C ALA A 196 -2.22 -37.23 20.06
N ASN A 197 -0.89 -37.26 19.89
CA ASN A 197 -0.10 -38.47 20.13
C ASN A 197 0.02 -38.82 21.63
N GLY A 198 0.06 -37.81 22.49
CA GLY A 198 0.18 -37.98 23.93
C GLY A 198 -1.18 -38.06 24.61
N VAL A 199 -1.77 -36.90 24.90
CA VAL A 199 -3.06 -36.80 25.58
C VAL A 199 -3.88 -35.66 25.00
N LEU A 200 -5.12 -35.94 24.61
CA LEU A 200 -6.16 -34.95 24.33
C LEU A 200 -7.05 -34.79 25.57
N LYS A 201 -7.15 -33.57 26.12
CA LYS A 201 -8.03 -33.26 27.26
C LYS A 201 -9.11 -32.28 26.82
N LEU A 202 -10.38 -32.68 26.95
CA LEU A 202 -11.53 -31.81 26.74
C LEU A 202 -12.25 -31.60 28.07
N TYR A 203 -12.42 -30.33 28.46
CA TYR A 203 -13.14 -29.94 29.68
C TYR A 203 -14.30 -29.02 29.31
N GLY A 204 -15.49 -29.33 29.82
CA GLY A 204 -16.66 -28.48 29.65
C GLY A 204 -17.76 -28.88 30.62
N LYS A 205 -18.57 -27.92 31.07
CA LYS A 205 -19.76 -28.20 31.89
C LYS A 205 -20.74 -29.13 31.17
N THR A 206 -20.82 -28.98 29.85
CA THR A 206 -21.64 -29.79 28.96
C THR A 206 -20.88 -30.01 27.65
N ILE A 207 -20.66 -31.27 27.29
CA ILE A 207 -20.15 -31.66 25.97
C ILE A 207 -21.28 -32.41 25.26
N ARG A 208 -21.76 -31.87 24.13
CA ARG A 208 -22.78 -32.52 23.29
C ARG A 208 -22.12 -32.94 21.99
N GLY A 209 -21.99 -34.25 21.81
CA GLY A 209 -21.58 -34.84 20.54
C GLY A 209 -22.67 -35.78 20.05
N VAL A 210 -23.11 -35.60 18.82
CA VAL A 210 -23.87 -36.63 18.10
C VAL A 210 -22.85 -37.28 17.17
N THR A 211 -22.46 -38.50 17.51
CA THR A 211 -21.50 -39.28 16.73
C THR A 211 -22.18 -40.50 16.16
N ASP A 212 -21.90 -40.78 14.90
CA ASP A 212 -22.30 -41.98 14.18
C ASP A 212 -21.05 -42.74 13.70
N ALA A 213 -20.12 -42.98 14.63
CA ALA A 213 -18.87 -43.66 14.34
C ALA A 213 -19.10 -45.18 14.19
N VAL A 214 -19.05 -45.67 12.95
CA VAL A 214 -19.34 -47.08 12.61
C VAL A 214 -18.24 -47.65 11.73
N ASP A 215 -17.41 -48.56 12.26
CA ASP A 215 -16.33 -49.19 11.47
C ASP A 215 -16.69 -50.61 11.00
N LYS A 216 -17.23 -51.44 11.91
CA LYS A 216 -17.58 -52.86 11.63
C LYS A 216 -19.07 -53.17 11.64
N LYS A 217 -19.83 -52.47 12.48
CA LYS A 217 -21.27 -52.67 12.63
C LYS A 217 -21.95 -51.32 12.45
N ASP A 218 -23.01 -51.32 11.68
CA ASP A 218 -23.77 -50.11 11.39
C ASP A 218 -24.40 -49.57 12.69
N SER A 219 -24.54 -48.26 12.77
CA SER A 219 -25.19 -47.65 13.93
C SER A 219 -26.68 -47.82 13.80
N LYS A 220 -27.38 -47.46 14.87
CA LYS A 220 -28.83 -47.39 14.86
C LYS A 220 -29.40 -46.35 13.88
N VAL A 221 -28.57 -45.52 13.25
CA VAL A 221 -29.01 -44.47 12.31
C VAL A 221 -28.39 -44.60 10.89
N GLY A 222 -27.71 -45.71 10.59
CA GLY A 222 -27.30 -46.06 9.22
C GLY A 222 -26.01 -45.40 8.70
N GLY A 223 -25.08 -45.04 9.58
CA GLY A 223 -23.85 -44.30 9.23
C GLY A 223 -22.85 -45.04 8.35
N ARG A 224 -22.98 -46.35 8.14
CA ARG A 224 -21.97 -47.15 7.43
C ARG A 224 -21.83 -46.72 5.97
N GLN A 225 -22.94 -46.37 5.32
CA GLN A 225 -22.93 -45.90 3.94
C GLN A 225 -22.27 -44.52 3.79
N PHE A 226 -22.36 -43.67 4.80
CA PHE A 226 -21.65 -42.37 4.80
C PHE A 226 -20.15 -42.58 4.98
N GLN A 227 -19.74 -43.46 5.91
CA GLN A 227 -18.34 -43.84 6.06
C GLN A 227 -17.74 -44.49 4.80
N GLN A 228 -18.49 -45.36 4.13
CA GLN A 228 -18.04 -45.99 2.88
C GLN A 228 -17.88 -44.96 1.75
N ARG A 229 -18.82 -44.02 1.60
CA ARG A 229 -18.70 -42.92 0.62
C ARG A 229 -17.51 -42.00 0.88
N VAL A 230 -17.19 -41.71 2.14
CA VAL A 230 -15.99 -40.95 2.50
C VAL A 230 -14.71 -41.75 2.24
N LYS A 231 -14.69 -43.08 2.47
CA LYS A 231 -13.55 -43.96 2.17
C LYS A 231 -13.33 -44.17 0.67
N GLU A 232 -14.38 -44.12 -0.14
CA GLU A 232 -14.33 -44.37 -1.59
C GLU A 232 -13.98 -43.13 -2.43
N GLY A 233 -13.82 -41.96 -1.80
CA GLY A 233 -13.31 -40.75 -2.44
C GLY A 233 -14.28 -40.14 -3.46
N GLN A 234 -15.09 -39.20 -2.99
CA GLN A 234 -15.58 -38.09 -3.81
C GLN A 234 -14.81 -36.82 -3.44
#